data_AF-A0A251S8M6-F1
#
_entry.id   AF-A0A251S8M6-F1
#
_cell.length_a   1.000
_cell.length_b   1.000
_cell.length_c   1.000
_cell.angle_alpha   90.00
_cell.angle_beta   90.00
_cell.angle_gamma   90.00
#
_symmetry.space_group_name_H-M   'P 1'
#
loop_
_entity.id
_entity.type
_entity.pdbx_description
1 polymer ?
#
loop_
_entity_poly.entity_id
_entity_poly.type
_entity_poly.pdbx_seq_one_letter_code
_entity_poly.pdbx_strand_id
1 'polypeptide(L)'
;MPRSKVKLAFIENKKARKSSFMKRKECLKNKLKELCTLCGIKACTIIYSSYEPGLEVWPEDNTAFQNVLNAFLTKLPMERNKFMSNQDSYVKERISKAEGQIKKQIVTTRDFVKVNMMSECLSGKVSLAGLNSKDLNNLRSFAGHKLPEIEERIKVLKSDAPASQLHFINSIIVNGYNCLTINN
;
A
#
# COMPACT_ATOMS: atom_id res chain seq x y z
N MET A 1 1.93 21.05 18.46
CA MET A 1 1.57 19.65 18.77
C MET A 1 1.37 18.86 17.47
N PRO A 2 1.90 17.64 17.34
CA PRO A 2 1.69 16.80 16.16
C PRO A 2 0.20 16.54 15.95
N ARG A 3 -0.31 16.84 14.76
CA ARG A 3 -1.71 16.60 14.42
C ARG A 3 -1.92 15.10 14.27
N SER A 4 -2.73 14.50 15.14
CA SER A 4 -3.10 13.10 15.02
C SER A 4 -3.89 12.86 13.73
N LYS A 5 -3.69 11.69 13.13
CA LYS A 5 -4.40 11.28 11.92
C LYS A 5 -5.89 11.19 12.22
N VAL A 6 -6.71 11.88 11.42
CA VAL A 6 -8.16 11.90 11.57
C VAL A 6 -8.75 10.54 11.16
N LYS A 7 -9.52 9.91 12.05
CA LYS A 7 -10.34 8.74 11.73
C LYS A 7 -11.56 9.20 10.91
N LEU A 8 -11.73 8.63 9.71
CA LEU A 8 -12.89 8.89 8.84
C LEU A 8 -14.09 8.04 9.30
N ALA A 9 -14.64 8.38 10.46
CA ALA A 9 -15.82 7.76 11.04
C ALA A 9 -16.74 8.83 11.63
N PHE A 10 -17.96 8.45 12.00
CA PHE A 10 -18.88 9.34 12.69
C PHE A 10 -18.27 9.81 14.02
N ILE A 11 -18.28 11.12 14.28
CA ILE A 11 -17.76 11.70 15.52
C ILE A 11 -18.88 11.65 16.56
N GLU A 12 -18.79 10.78 17.56
CA GLU A 12 -19.86 10.60 18.56
C GLU A 12 -20.12 11.86 19.39
N ASN A 13 -19.05 12.53 19.84
CA ASN A 13 -19.15 13.76 20.62
C ASN A 13 -19.82 14.88 19.81
N LYS A 14 -21.03 15.28 20.22
CA LYS A 14 -21.87 16.27 19.53
C LYS A 14 -21.19 17.63 19.35
N LYS A 15 -20.50 18.14 20.38
CA LYS A 15 -19.82 19.45 20.33
C LYS A 15 -18.63 19.42 19.37
N ALA A 16 -17.82 18.36 19.44
CA ALA A 16 -16.70 18.15 18.54
C ALA A 16 -17.18 17.97 17.09
N ARG A 17 -18.27 17.20 16.88
CA ARG A 17 -18.88 16.99 15.56
C ARG A 17 -19.39 18.31 14.96
N LYS A 18 -20.11 19.13 15.73
CA LYS A 18 -20.58 20.47 15.27
C LYS A 18 -19.39 21.36 14.90
N SER A 19 -18.39 21.50 15.77
CA SER A 19 -17.22 22.35 15.47
C SER A 19 -16.45 21.87 14.23
N SER A 20 -16.25 20.55 14.10
CA SER A 20 -15.60 19.98 12.92
C SER A 20 -16.43 20.20 11.64
N PHE A 21 -17.76 20.11 11.72
CA PHE A 21 -18.65 20.37 10.59
C PHE A 21 -18.48 21.80 10.10
N MET A 22 -18.62 22.81 10.97
CA MET A 22 -18.49 24.22 10.58
C MET A 22 -17.13 24.50 9.91
N LYS A 23 -16.03 24.00 10.50
CA LYS A 23 -14.68 24.19 9.94
C LYS A 23 -14.48 23.52 8.58
N ARG A 24 -14.97 22.28 8.43
CA ARG A 24 -14.82 21.52 7.17
C ARG A 24 -15.72 22.05 6.07
N LYS A 25 -16.91 22.55 6.42
CA LYS A 25 -17.84 23.21 5.49
C LYS A 25 -17.19 24.42 4.82
N GLU A 26 -16.64 25.34 5.60
CA GLU A 26 -15.92 26.50 5.06
C GLU A 26 -14.68 26.11 4.26
N CYS A 27 -13.91 25.14 4.78
CA CYS A 27 -12.75 24.62 4.06
C CYS A 27 -13.11 24.02 2.69
N LEU A 28 -14.21 23.26 2.61
CA LEU A 28 -14.71 22.67 1.38
C LEU A 28 -15.08 23.75 0.35
N LYS A 29 -15.85 24.76 0.76
CA LYS A 29 -16.20 25.89 -0.12
C LYS A 29 -14.97 26.61 -0.64
N ASN A 30 -14.01 26.92 0.24
CA ASN A 30 -12.78 27.62 -0.14
C ASN A 30 -11.92 26.79 -1.11
N LYS A 31 -11.75 25.48 -0.83
CA LYS A 31 -10.99 24.59 -1.72
C LYS A 31 -11.66 24.41 -3.06
N LEU A 32 -12.99 24.36 -3.10
CA LEU A 32 -13.74 24.29 -4.35
C LEU A 32 -13.59 25.58 -5.16
N LYS A 33 -13.65 26.75 -4.51
CA LYS A 33 -13.39 28.05 -5.14
C LYS A 33 -11.98 28.12 -5.74
N GLU A 34 -10.97 27.73 -4.99
CA GLU A 34 -9.58 27.65 -5.48
C GLU A 34 -9.48 26.72 -6.69
N LEU A 35 -10.09 25.53 -6.63
CA LEU A 35 -10.08 24.57 -7.73
C LEU A 35 -10.75 25.12 -9.00
N CYS A 36 -11.91 25.75 -8.87
CA CYS A 36 -12.58 26.41 -9.99
C CYS A 36 -11.70 27.51 -10.61
N THR A 37 -11.02 28.29 -9.76
CA THR A 37 -10.15 29.39 -10.21
C THR A 37 -8.90 28.88 -10.92
N LEU A 38 -8.21 27.90 -10.34
CA LEU A 38 -6.94 27.39 -10.85
C LEU A 38 -7.10 26.51 -12.09
N CYS A 39 -8.17 25.72 -12.14
CA CYS A 39 -8.38 24.75 -13.21
C CYS A 39 -9.41 25.21 -14.25
N GLY A 40 -10.04 26.38 -14.08
CA GLY A 40 -11.08 26.88 -14.98
C GLY A 40 -12.32 25.98 -15.05
N ILE A 41 -12.58 25.19 -14.01
CA ILE A 41 -13.73 24.28 -13.96
C ILE A 41 -14.95 24.96 -13.33
N LYS A 42 -16.15 24.55 -13.76
CA LYS A 42 -17.42 24.94 -13.13
C LYS A 42 -17.85 23.87 -12.13
N ALA A 43 -18.07 24.25 -10.88
CA ALA A 43 -18.53 23.35 -9.84
C ALA A 43 -19.46 24.08 -8.86
N CYS A 44 -20.29 23.30 -8.17
CA CYS A 44 -21.16 23.76 -7.10
C CYS A 44 -21.18 22.75 -5.95
N THR A 45 -21.61 23.18 -4.77
CA THR A 45 -21.83 22.29 -3.63
C THR A 45 -23.21 22.50 -3.05
N ILE A 46 -23.79 21.43 -2.51
CA ILE A 46 -25.06 21.42 -1.79
C ILE A 46 -24.79 20.75 -0.43
N ILE A 47 -25.07 21.45 0.67
CA ILE A 47 -24.74 21.00 2.02
C ILE A 47 -25.98 21.08 2.90
N TYR A 48 -26.37 19.92 3.44
CA TYR A 48 -27.42 19.81 4.44
C TYR A 48 -26.80 19.81 5.84
N SER A 49 -27.25 20.72 6.69
CA SER A 49 -26.83 20.83 8.09
C SER A 49 -27.98 20.50 9.02
N SER A 50 -27.73 19.73 10.07
CA SER A 50 -28.66 19.60 11.21
C SER A 50 -28.37 20.62 12.32
N TYR A 51 -27.36 21.47 12.14
CA TYR A 51 -26.91 22.45 13.14
C TYR A 51 -27.29 23.89 12.80
N GLU A 52 -27.56 24.16 11.52
CA GLU A 52 -27.99 25.46 10.99
C GLU A 52 -29.26 25.21 10.18
N PRO A 53 -30.27 26.08 10.28
CA PRO A 53 -31.47 25.97 9.49
C PRO A 53 -31.17 26.26 8.00
N GLY A 54 -31.77 25.47 7.11
CA GLY A 54 -31.72 25.72 5.66
C GLY A 54 -30.74 24.85 4.89
N LEU A 55 -30.91 24.88 3.57
CA LEU A 55 -30.01 24.27 2.60
C LEU A 55 -28.92 25.28 2.25
N GLU A 56 -27.66 24.91 2.45
CA GLU A 56 -26.54 25.76 2.05
C GLU A 56 -26.04 25.35 0.67
N VAL A 57 -25.95 26.32 -0.23
CA VAL A 57 -25.44 26.12 -1.60
C VAL A 57 -24.28 27.05 -1.86
N TRP A 58 -23.35 26.59 -2.70
CA TRP A 58 -22.31 27.45 -3.27
C TRP A 58 -22.18 27.14 -4.76
N PRO A 59 -22.00 28.14 -5.65
CA PRO A 59 -21.97 29.59 -5.37
C PRO A 59 -23.31 30.12 -4.81
N GLU A 60 -23.25 31.22 -4.06
CA GLU A 60 -24.45 31.89 -3.52
C GLU A 60 -25.24 32.61 -4.62
N ASP A 61 -24.57 32.97 -5.72
CA ASP A 61 -25.22 33.42 -6.95
C ASP A 61 -26.09 32.29 -7.53
N ASN A 62 -27.41 32.48 -7.44
CA ASN A 62 -28.41 31.53 -7.90
C ASN A 62 -28.23 31.20 -9.39
N THR A 63 -27.89 32.17 -10.24
CA THR A 63 -27.71 31.92 -11.67
C THR A 63 -26.50 31.02 -11.92
N ALA A 64 -25.36 31.29 -11.27
CA ALA A 64 -24.16 30.46 -11.40
C ALA A 64 -24.40 29.04 -10.88
N PHE A 65 -25.06 28.90 -9.73
CA PHE A 65 -25.42 27.61 -9.16
C PHE A 65 -26.35 26.81 -10.09
N GLN A 66 -27.45 27.41 -10.55
CA GLN A 66 -28.43 26.76 -11.43
C GLN A 66 -27.81 26.32 -12.75
N ASN A 67 -26.90 27.13 -13.33
CA ASN A 67 -26.21 26.76 -14.56
C ASN A 67 -25.39 25.47 -14.40
N VAL A 68 -24.66 25.32 -13.29
CA VAL A 68 -23.88 24.10 -13.02
C VAL A 68 -24.80 22.92 -12.75
N LEU A 69 -25.85 23.11 -11.94
CA LEU A 69 -26.79 22.06 -11.61
C LEU A 69 -27.53 21.55 -12.84
N ASN A 70 -28.04 22.44 -13.68
CA ASN A 70 -28.73 22.09 -14.92
C ASN A 70 -27.80 21.41 -15.92
N ALA A 71 -26.56 21.88 -16.06
CA ALA A 71 -25.55 21.22 -16.88
C ALA A 71 -25.23 19.80 -16.38
N PHE A 72 -25.34 19.52 -15.08
CA PHE A 72 -25.19 18.17 -14.53
C PHE A 72 -26.42 17.30 -14.76
N LEU A 73 -27.62 17.85 -14.55
CA LEU A 73 -28.89 17.13 -14.69
C LEU A 73 -29.27 16.79 -16.14
N THR A 74 -28.76 17.55 -17.10
CA THR A 74 -28.96 17.31 -18.54
C THR A 74 -28.03 16.25 -19.12
N LYS A 75 -26.95 15.86 -18.41
CA LYS A 75 -26.06 14.78 -18.88
C LYS A 75 -26.72 13.42 -18.79
N LEU A 76 -26.39 12.56 -19.77
CA LEU A 76 -26.81 11.16 -19.80
C LEU A 76 -26.34 10.41 -18.54
N PRO A 77 -27.12 9.43 -18.04
CA PRO A 77 -26.76 8.69 -16.82
C PRO A 77 -25.38 8.03 -16.87
N MET A 78 -24.98 7.49 -18.02
CA MET A 78 -23.64 6.90 -18.19
C MET A 78 -22.51 7.93 -18.00
N GLU A 79 -22.66 9.11 -18.57
CA GLU A 79 -21.67 10.19 -18.44
C GLU A 79 -21.60 10.72 -17.01
N ARG A 80 -22.76 10.87 -16.38
CA ARG A 80 -22.89 11.30 -14.98
C ARG A 80 -22.20 10.32 -14.04
N ASN A 81 -22.45 9.03 -14.23
CA ASN A 81 -21.98 7.98 -13.31
C ASN A 81 -20.49 7.65 -13.49
N LYS A 82 -19.87 7.99 -14.63
CA LYS A 82 -18.47 7.66 -14.95
C LYS A 82 -17.47 8.08 -13.85
N PHE A 83 -17.71 9.22 -13.21
CA PHE A 83 -16.84 9.77 -12.16
C PHE A 83 -17.59 10.05 -10.85
N MET A 84 -18.83 9.58 -10.74
CA MET A 84 -19.64 9.83 -9.55
C MET A 84 -19.18 8.90 -8.43
N SER A 85 -18.75 9.49 -7.32
CA SER A 85 -18.47 8.76 -6.08
C SER A 85 -19.55 9.10 -5.05
N ASN A 86 -20.08 8.07 -4.41
CA ASN A 86 -20.95 8.17 -3.24
C ASN A 86 -20.29 7.50 -2.03
N GLN A 87 -20.97 7.55 -0.88
CA GLN A 87 -20.44 6.96 0.36
C GLN A 87 -20.20 5.45 0.22
N ASP A 88 -21.11 4.71 -0.42
CA ASP A 88 -21.00 3.25 -0.58
C ASP A 88 -19.79 2.87 -1.45
N SER A 89 -19.65 3.48 -2.62
CA SER A 89 -18.51 3.27 -3.53
C SER A 89 -17.18 3.63 -2.85
N TYR A 90 -17.15 4.74 -2.11
CA TYR A 90 -15.97 5.14 -1.33
C TYR A 90 -15.62 4.10 -0.26
N VAL A 91 -16.58 3.65 0.54
CA VAL A 91 -16.35 2.64 1.57
C VAL A 91 -15.85 1.32 0.95
N LYS A 92 -16.46 0.86 -0.15
CA LYS A 92 -16.01 -0.32 -0.90
C LYS A 92 -14.57 -0.16 -1.38
N GLU A 93 -14.20 1.00 -1.94
CA GLU A 93 -12.83 1.30 -2.35
C GLU A 93 -11.86 1.25 -1.16
N ARG A 94 -12.24 1.81 0.00
CA ARG A 94 -11.42 1.77 1.22
C ARG A 94 -11.23 0.35 1.75
N ILE A 95 -12.27 -0.48 1.71
CA ILE A 95 -12.20 -1.90 2.08
C ILE A 95 -11.23 -2.63 1.15
N SER A 96 -11.41 -2.47 -0.18
CA SER A 96 -10.54 -3.11 -1.17
C SER A 96 -9.07 -2.71 -0.99
N LYS A 97 -8.79 -1.44 -0.70
CA LYS A 97 -7.42 -0.97 -0.37
C LYS A 97 -6.87 -1.63 0.89
N ALA A 98 -7.67 -1.75 1.94
CA ALA A 98 -7.25 -2.41 3.19
C ALA A 98 -6.99 -3.91 2.97
N GLU A 99 -7.86 -4.60 2.25
CA GLU A 99 -7.65 -6.01 1.84
C GLU A 99 -6.37 -6.18 1.02
N GLY A 100 -6.10 -5.27 0.09
CA GLY A 100 -4.87 -5.26 -0.69
C GLY A 100 -3.61 -5.11 0.19
N GLN A 101 -3.67 -4.26 1.22
CA GLN A 101 -2.57 -4.11 2.18
C GLN A 101 -2.38 -5.38 3.02
N ILE A 102 -3.46 -6.01 3.47
CA ILE A 102 -3.42 -7.28 4.20
C ILE A 102 -2.77 -8.37 3.34
N LYS A 103 -3.20 -8.51 2.08
CA LYS A 103 -2.62 -9.48 1.13
C LYS A 103 -1.12 -9.26 0.94
N LYS A 104 -0.69 -8.01 0.74
CA LYS A 104 0.73 -7.66 0.64
C LYS A 104 1.49 -8.06 1.90
N GLN A 105 0.97 -7.70 3.07
CA GLN A 105 1.61 -8.04 4.35
C GLN A 105 1.74 -9.55 4.55
N ILE A 106 0.72 -10.33 4.19
CA ILE A 106 0.76 -11.80 4.28
C ILE A 106 1.88 -12.37 3.40
N VAL A 107 2.04 -11.87 2.18
CA VAL A 107 3.13 -12.30 1.28
C VAL A 107 4.48 -11.92 1.87
N THR A 108 4.67 -10.66 2.28
CA THR A 108 5.91 -10.20 2.90
C THR A 108 6.28 -11.02 4.15
N THR A 109 5.31 -11.32 5.02
CA THR A 109 5.53 -12.15 6.21
C THR A 109 5.93 -13.57 5.82
N ARG A 110 5.28 -14.18 4.81
CA ARG A 110 5.66 -15.52 4.33
C ARG A 110 7.09 -15.55 3.81
N ASP A 111 7.49 -14.55 3.03
CA ASP A 111 8.84 -14.47 2.49
C ASP A 111 9.87 -14.23 3.60
N PHE A 112 9.55 -13.38 4.58
CA PHE A 112 10.38 -13.19 5.77
C PHE A 112 10.55 -14.49 6.57
N VAL A 113 9.46 -15.24 6.80
CA VAL A 113 9.51 -16.53 7.51
C VAL A 113 10.41 -17.51 6.78
N LYS A 114 10.31 -17.61 5.45
CA LYS A 114 11.20 -18.49 4.65
C LYS A 114 12.67 -18.13 4.82
N VAL A 115 13.01 -16.85 4.72
CA VAL A 115 14.39 -16.36 4.86
C VAL A 115 14.92 -16.60 6.27
N ASN A 116 14.15 -16.24 7.29
CA ASN A 116 14.54 -16.44 8.68
C ASN A 116 14.74 -17.91 9.01
N MET A 117 13.83 -18.77 8.55
CA MET A 117 13.92 -20.20 8.74
C MET A 117 15.18 -20.80 8.11
N MET A 118 15.53 -20.40 6.89
CA MET A 118 16.77 -20.83 6.24
C MET A 118 18.00 -20.40 7.06
N SER A 119 18.01 -19.16 7.55
CA SER A 119 19.10 -18.65 8.40
C SER A 119 19.26 -19.47 9.69
N GLU A 120 18.15 -19.85 10.34
CA GLU A 120 18.18 -20.65 11.56
C GLU A 120 18.62 -22.10 11.30
N CYS A 121 18.26 -22.69 10.15
CA CYS A 121 18.78 -23.99 9.74
C CYS A 121 20.28 -23.94 9.42
N LEU A 122 20.74 -22.93 8.68
CA LEU A 122 22.15 -22.75 8.31
C LEU A 122 23.05 -22.44 9.52
N SER A 123 22.52 -21.76 10.53
CA SER A 123 23.23 -21.53 11.79
C SER A 123 23.21 -22.74 12.74
N GLY A 124 22.58 -23.85 12.34
CA GLY A 124 22.51 -25.08 13.13
C GLY A 124 21.55 -25.03 14.31
N LYS A 125 20.79 -23.94 14.47
CA LYS A 125 19.83 -23.78 15.58
C LYS A 125 18.56 -24.62 15.40
N VAL A 126 18.18 -24.90 14.15
CA VAL A 126 16.98 -25.69 13.81
C VAL A 126 17.38 -26.90 12.96
N SER A 127 17.10 -28.11 13.47
CA SER A 127 17.31 -29.35 12.72
C SER A 127 16.24 -29.54 11.64
N LEU A 128 16.67 -29.96 10.44
CA LEU A 128 15.77 -30.29 9.33
C LEU A 128 14.79 -31.42 9.67
N ALA A 129 15.19 -32.36 10.54
CA ALA A 129 14.35 -33.48 10.94
C ALA A 129 13.14 -33.06 11.81
N GLY A 130 13.20 -31.88 12.44
CA GLY A 130 12.12 -31.36 13.28
C GLY A 130 11.04 -30.57 12.53
N LEU A 131 11.14 -30.48 11.20
CA LEU A 131 10.28 -29.63 10.38
C LEU A 131 9.11 -30.41 9.79
N ASN A 132 7.95 -29.73 9.67
CA ASN A 132 6.82 -30.32 8.96
C ASN A 132 7.05 -30.30 7.42
N SER A 133 6.24 -31.08 6.71
CA SER A 133 6.34 -31.22 5.24
C SER A 133 6.21 -29.89 4.50
N LYS A 134 5.36 -28.96 4.98
CA LYS A 134 5.17 -27.65 4.34
C LYS A 134 6.43 -26.79 4.44
N ASP A 135 7.06 -26.82 5.60
CA ASP A 135 8.27 -26.06 5.90
C ASP A 135 9.49 -26.63 5.17
N LEU A 136 9.60 -27.95 5.06
CA LEU A 136 10.60 -28.62 4.21
C LEU A 136 10.45 -28.27 2.73
N ASN A 137 9.22 -28.22 2.22
CA ASN A 137 8.95 -27.82 0.84
C ASN A 137 9.31 -26.35 0.57
N ASN A 138 9.05 -25.46 1.54
CA ASN A 138 9.46 -24.06 1.46
C ASN A 138 10.98 -23.92 1.39
N LEU A 139 11.72 -24.64 2.23
CA LEU A 139 13.19 -24.66 2.23
C LEU A 139 13.74 -25.21 0.92
N ARG A 140 13.20 -26.32 0.42
CA ARG A 140 13.59 -26.90 -0.87
C ARG A 140 13.42 -25.90 -2.01
N SER A 141 12.26 -25.24 -2.09
CA SER A 141 11.99 -24.22 -3.13
C SER A 141 12.97 -23.05 -3.01
N PHE A 142 13.20 -22.54 -1.80
CA PHE A 142 14.14 -21.45 -1.57
C PHE A 142 15.58 -21.81 -1.96
N ALA A 143 16.07 -22.97 -1.54
CA ALA A 143 17.38 -23.49 -1.92
C ALA A 143 17.50 -23.62 -3.44
N GLY A 144 16.46 -24.13 -4.11
CA GLY A 144 16.40 -24.23 -5.57
C GLY A 144 16.53 -22.87 -6.30
N HIS A 145 16.07 -21.78 -5.69
CA HIS A 145 16.25 -20.43 -6.24
C HIS A 145 17.63 -19.82 -5.92
N LYS A 146 18.18 -20.08 -4.73
CA LYS A 146 19.45 -19.49 -4.29
C LYS A 146 20.69 -20.18 -4.83
N LEU A 147 20.65 -21.49 -5.05
CA LEU A 147 21.80 -22.23 -5.60
C LEU A 147 22.26 -21.68 -6.98
N PRO A 148 21.36 -21.43 -7.95
CA PRO A 148 21.74 -20.82 -9.23
C PRO A 148 22.31 -19.40 -9.09
N GLU A 149 21.72 -18.55 -8.24
CA GLU A 149 22.23 -17.19 -7.98
C GLU A 149 23.67 -17.21 -7.43
N ILE A 150 23.96 -18.15 -6.52
CA ILE A 150 25.30 -18.34 -5.96
C ILE A 150 26.25 -18.84 -7.05
N GLU A 151 25.82 -19.79 -7.87
CA GLU A 151 26.64 -20.34 -8.96
C GLU A 151 27.01 -19.27 -9.99
N GLU A 152 26.05 -18.42 -10.38
CA GLU A 152 26.26 -17.29 -11.27
C GLU A 152 27.25 -16.28 -10.66
N ARG A 153 27.09 -15.96 -9.37
CA ARG A 153 28.00 -15.04 -8.68
C ARG A 153 29.42 -15.59 -8.55
N ILE A 154 29.57 -16.90 -8.34
CA ILE A 154 30.88 -17.56 -8.37
C ILE A 154 31.52 -17.44 -9.77
N LYS A 155 30.73 -17.56 -10.85
CA LYS A 155 31.23 -17.40 -12.22
C LYS A 155 31.75 -15.98 -12.47
N VAL A 156 30.98 -14.96 -12.10
CA VAL A 156 31.37 -13.54 -12.23
C VAL A 156 32.63 -13.23 -11.41
N LEU A 157 32.69 -13.69 -10.17
CA LEU A 157 33.88 -13.47 -9.31
C LEU A 157 35.13 -14.16 -9.86
N LYS A 158 34.98 -15.25 -10.62
CA LYS A 158 36.10 -15.92 -11.29
C LYS A 158 36.54 -15.21 -12.57
N SER A 159 35.65 -14.51 -13.27
CA SER A 159 36.01 -13.77 -14.49
C SER A 159 36.67 -12.42 -14.21
N ASP A 160 36.32 -11.78 -13.09
CA ASP A 160 36.79 -10.43 -12.74
C ASP A 160 38.05 -10.43 -11.86
N ALA A 161 38.52 -11.60 -11.43
CA ALA A 161 39.69 -11.74 -10.56
C ALA A 161 41.01 -11.76 -11.36
N PRO A 162 42.02 -10.95 -11.02
CA PRO A 162 43.38 -11.14 -11.55
C PRO A 162 43.90 -12.52 -11.14
N ALA A 163 44.76 -13.12 -11.98
CA ALA A 163 45.19 -14.52 -11.88
C ALA A 163 45.73 -14.94 -10.48
N SER A 164 46.20 -14.01 -9.66
CA SER A 164 46.66 -14.23 -8.28
C SER A 164 45.54 -14.45 -7.25
N GLN A 165 44.30 -14.02 -7.51
CA GLN A 165 43.16 -14.18 -6.59
C GLN A 165 42.32 -15.45 -6.85
N LEU A 166 42.43 -16.04 -8.04
CA LEU A 166 41.75 -17.30 -8.40
C LEU A 166 42.19 -18.49 -7.53
N HIS A 167 43.45 -18.54 -7.10
CA HIS A 167 43.96 -19.59 -6.20
C HIS A 167 43.29 -19.54 -4.82
N PHE A 168 43.07 -18.33 -4.28
CA PHE A 168 42.43 -18.13 -2.97
C PHE A 168 40.93 -18.45 -3.01
N ILE A 169 40.23 -18.05 -4.08
CA ILE A 169 38.81 -18.38 -4.28
C ILE A 169 38.65 -19.90 -4.42
N ASN A 170 39.50 -20.56 -5.21
CA ASN A 170 39.45 -22.01 -5.38
C ASN A 170 39.78 -22.77 -4.09
N SER A 171 40.70 -22.29 -3.25
CA SER A 171 41.00 -22.95 -1.95
C SER A 171 39.84 -22.82 -0.95
N ILE A 172 39.14 -21.68 -0.92
CA ILE A 172 37.95 -21.50 -0.06
C ILE A 172 36.82 -22.44 -0.49
N ILE A 173 36.60 -22.57 -1.81
CA ILE A 173 35.57 -23.45 -2.36
C ILE A 173 35.89 -24.92 -2.03
N VAL A 174 37.12 -25.38 -2.31
CA VAL A 174 37.54 -26.77 -2.05
C VAL A 174 37.50 -27.10 -0.55
N ASN A 175 37.95 -26.18 0.31
CA ASN A 175 37.90 -26.40 1.76
C ASN A 175 36.46 -26.33 2.32
N GLY A 176 35.58 -25.53 1.73
CA GLY A 176 34.16 -25.49 2.09
C GLY A 176 33.41 -26.78 1.75
N TYR A 177 33.72 -27.42 0.61
CA TYR A 177 33.16 -28.73 0.25
C TYR A 177 33.71 -29.87 1.11
N ASN A 178 34.98 -29.81 1.53
CA ASN A 178 35.57 -30.79 2.45
C ASN A 178 34.98 -30.68 3.87
N CYS A 179 34.57 -29.48 4.33
CA CYS A 179 33.96 -29.32 5.64
C CYS A 179 32.53 -29.92 5.73
N LEU A 180 31.84 -30.03 4.59
CA LEU A 180 30.51 -30.65 4.49
C LEU A 180 30.54 -32.18 4.35
N THR A 181 31.70 -32.77 4.01
CA THR A 181 31.85 -34.22 3.80
C THR A 181 32.50 -34.95 4.98
N ILE A 182 33.02 -34.24 5.98
CA ILE A 182 33.66 -34.83 7.17
C ILE A 182 32.67 -35.10 8.33
N ASN A 183 31.40 -34.66 8.23
CA ASN A 183 30.37 -34.89 9.26
C ASN A 183 29.30 -35.93 8.86
N ASN A 184 29.66 -36.96 8.08
CA ASN A 184 28.84 -38.17 7.90
C ASN A 184 29.56 -39.38 8.48
#